data_AF-A0A834XXM1-F1
#
_entry.id   AF-A0A834XXM1-F1
#
_cell.length_a   1.000
_cell.length_b   1.000
_cell.length_c   1.000
_cell.angle_alpha   90.00
_cell.angle_beta   90.00
_cell.angle_gamma   90.00
#
_symmetry.space_group_name_H-M   'P 1'
#
loop_
_entity.id
_entity.type
_entity.pdbx_description
1 polymer ?
#
loop_
_entity_poly.entity_id
_entity_poly.type
_entity_poly.pdbx_seq_one_letter_code
_entity_poly.pdbx_strand_id
1 'polypeptide(L)'
;MNFHDVVVVLTTADHCFYLTFYKHNNKAKQGKEYKIYTSKLDTMMSKLWLIFYFYFYINSVFIDEVEGTKKIPVVVITWDYYNATEIAWKVLNEDKKSSIDAVEASCRLCEDQQCRTTVGFGGSPDETGETTLDAMIMNGTSMDVGAVGGIRQIKNAISVARKVLDNTKHTLLGGSLATDFAIKMGFKIESLSTNFSQTMWNNWKNNNCQPNFWKNVSPDPSKKCGPYKKNILTDTNDENYSHSTSENHDTIGVVAVDVNGKIAAGTSTNGAKYKIPGRIGDSPIPGAGAYADDDVGAAAGTGDGDIMMRFLPSFLAVEEMRRGATPEEAAIVAIKRIADKYPDFVGGVIAVNKFGDYGASCNGMETFDYFISNPILNKPTPQKAKCIGKLKYQDDDYEMNQVVMV
;
A
#
# COMPACT_ATOMS: atom_id res chain seq x y z
N MET A 1 -2.94 -50.67 -6.57
CA MET A 1 -1.74 -50.80 -7.43
C MET A 1 -1.02 -49.47 -7.36
N ASN A 2 0.22 -49.41 -6.87
CA ASN A 2 0.99 -48.15 -6.84
C ASN A 2 1.60 -47.90 -8.23
N PHE A 3 1.28 -46.77 -8.85
CA PHE A 3 1.51 -46.47 -10.26
C PHE A 3 2.79 -45.67 -10.54
N HIS A 4 3.69 -45.48 -9.58
CA HIS A 4 4.78 -44.51 -9.71
C HIS A 4 5.96 -44.91 -10.63
N ASP A 5 6.03 -46.15 -11.15
CA ASP A 5 7.16 -46.62 -11.99
C ASP A 5 6.71 -47.43 -13.22
N VAL A 6 5.68 -46.97 -13.95
CA VAL A 6 5.19 -47.64 -15.16
C VAL A 6 5.26 -46.70 -16.36
N VAL A 7 6.05 -47.07 -17.37
CA VAL A 7 6.06 -46.39 -18.67
C VAL A 7 5.06 -47.09 -19.59
N VAL A 8 4.15 -46.34 -20.17
CA VAL A 8 3.13 -46.85 -21.09
C VAL A 8 3.45 -46.36 -22.50
N VAL A 9 3.62 -47.30 -23.44
CA VAL A 9 3.84 -46.99 -24.85
C VAL A 9 2.62 -47.47 -25.64
N LEU A 10 1.99 -46.54 -26.36
CA LEU A 10 0.89 -46.85 -27.28
C LEU A 10 1.46 -47.03 -28.69
N THR A 11 1.23 -48.18 -29.30
CA THR A 11 1.62 -48.42 -30.70
C THR A 11 0.41 -48.80 -31.56
N THR A 12 0.46 -48.45 -32.84
CA THR A 12 -0.59 -48.73 -33.82
C THR A 12 -0.05 -49.66 -34.91
N ALA A 13 -0.71 -50.78 -35.14
CA ALA A 13 -0.44 -51.68 -36.26
C ALA A 13 -1.76 -52.33 -36.72
N ASP A 14 -1.96 -52.45 -38.03
CA ASP A 14 -3.12 -53.10 -38.66
C ASP A 14 -4.48 -52.70 -38.06
N HIS A 15 -4.73 -51.39 -37.97
CA HIS A 15 -5.96 -50.81 -37.40
C HIS A 15 -6.29 -51.21 -35.95
N CYS A 16 -5.32 -51.75 -35.22
CA CYS A 16 -5.42 -52.11 -33.81
C CYS A 16 -4.48 -51.25 -32.94
N PHE A 17 -4.95 -50.90 -31.74
CA PHE A 17 -4.15 -50.22 -30.72
C PHE A 17 -3.60 -51.23 -29.72
N TYR A 18 -2.30 -51.13 -29.45
CA TYR A 18 -1.61 -51.95 -28.46
C TYR A 18 -1.08 -51.05 -27.34
N LEU A 19 -1.51 -51.30 -26.10
CA LEU A 19 -0.84 -50.74 -24.92
C LEU A 19 0.24 -51.71 -24.47
N THR A 20 1.46 -51.20 -24.36
CA THR A 20 2.59 -51.94 -23.78
C THR A 20 3.00 -51.29 -22.48
N PHE A 21 2.96 -52.06 -21.38
CA PHE A 21 3.38 -51.62 -20.05
C PHE A 21 4.82 -52.05 -19.78
N TYR A 22 5.69 -51.11 -19.43
CA TYR A 22 7.05 -51.36 -18.96
C TYR A 22 7.13 -51.07 -17.46
N LYS A 23 7.43 -52.11 -16.66
CA LYS A 23 7.62 -51.97 -15.21
C LYS A 23 9.08 -52.24 -14.86
N HIS A 24 9.71 -51.29 -14.14
CA HIS A 24 11.09 -51.45 -13.67
C HIS A 24 11.15 -52.49 -12.54
N ASN A 25 12.09 -53.45 -12.63
CA ASN A 25 12.23 -54.52 -11.65
C ASN A 25 13.50 -54.31 -10.80
N ASN A 26 13.35 -53.81 -9.57
CA ASN A 26 14.48 -53.42 -8.69
C ASN A 26 15.29 -54.59 -8.07
N LYS A 27 15.29 -55.79 -8.67
CA LYS A 27 15.95 -56.98 -8.11
C LYS A 27 17.05 -57.64 -8.96
N ALA A 28 17.51 -57.03 -10.05
CA ALA A 28 18.61 -57.59 -10.84
C ALA A 28 19.89 -56.74 -10.76
N LYS A 29 20.94 -57.28 -10.11
CA LYS A 29 22.31 -56.83 -10.33
C LYS A 29 22.71 -57.26 -11.76
N GLN A 30 23.13 -56.29 -12.56
CA GLN A 30 23.60 -56.40 -13.96
C GLN A 30 22.58 -56.96 -14.97
N GLY A 31 21.96 -56.05 -15.73
CA GLY A 31 21.04 -56.32 -16.84
C GLY A 31 19.63 -55.76 -16.58
N LYS A 32 19.23 -54.71 -17.31
CA LYS A 32 17.88 -54.16 -17.24
C LYS A 32 16.92 -55.05 -18.04
N GLU A 33 16.11 -55.88 -17.38
CA GLU A 33 15.00 -56.61 -18.00
C GLU A 33 13.66 -55.90 -17.76
N TYR A 34 12.86 -55.77 -18.83
CA TYR A 34 11.50 -55.24 -18.78
C TYR A 34 10.50 -56.36 -19.10
N LYS A 35 9.43 -56.51 -18.30
CA LYS A 35 8.30 -57.37 -18.64
C LYS A 35 7.31 -56.62 -19.52
N ILE A 36 7.01 -57.19 -20.69
CA ILE A 36 6.07 -56.65 -21.69
C ILE A 36 4.70 -57.30 -21.49
N TYR A 37 3.67 -56.49 -21.31
CA TYR A 37 2.27 -56.93 -21.30
C TYR A 37 1.53 -56.24 -22.43
N THR A 38 0.93 -57.02 -23.33
CA THR A 38 0.14 -56.52 -24.47
C THR A 38 -1.28 -57.07 -24.39
N SER A 39 -2.27 -56.17 -24.35
CA SER A 39 -3.70 -56.53 -24.40
C SER A 39 -4.39 -55.84 -25.58
N LYS A 40 -5.14 -56.60 -26.37
CA LYS A 40 -5.93 -56.10 -27.50
C LYS A 40 -7.19 -55.40 -26.97
N LEU A 41 -7.36 -54.12 -27.29
CA LEU A 41 -8.54 -53.35 -26.88
C LEU A 41 -9.68 -53.56 -27.87
N ASP A 42 -10.78 -54.17 -27.41
CA ASP A 42 -12.01 -54.33 -28.19
C ASP A 42 -12.71 -52.98 -28.43
N THR A 43 -13.31 -52.88 -29.62
CA THR A 43 -13.72 -51.67 -30.36
C THR A 43 -14.75 -50.75 -29.69
N MET A 44 -15.31 -51.13 -28.52
CA MET A 44 -16.27 -50.31 -27.79
C MET A 44 -15.62 -49.38 -26.77
N MET A 45 -14.52 -49.80 -26.12
CA MET A 45 -13.80 -48.95 -25.16
C MET A 45 -12.97 -47.86 -25.84
N SER A 46 -12.49 -48.08 -27.08
CA SER A 46 -11.72 -47.06 -27.81
C SER A 46 -12.57 -45.84 -28.21
N LYS A 47 -13.86 -46.04 -28.50
CA LYS A 47 -14.80 -44.96 -28.80
C LYS A 47 -15.12 -44.11 -27.56
N LEU A 48 -15.31 -44.74 -26.39
CA LEU A 48 -15.51 -44.03 -25.13
C LEU A 48 -14.25 -43.27 -24.70
N TRP A 49 -13.06 -43.84 -24.90
CA TRP A 49 -11.79 -43.15 -24.65
C TRP A 49 -11.53 -42.01 -25.62
N LEU A 50 -11.90 -42.13 -26.90
CA LEU A 50 -11.83 -41.03 -27.85
C LEU A 50 -12.79 -39.91 -27.50
N ILE A 51 -14.00 -40.21 -27.03
CA ILE A 51 -14.93 -39.18 -26.51
C ILE A 51 -14.36 -38.54 -25.25
N PHE A 52 -13.77 -39.32 -24.35
CA PHE A 52 -13.14 -38.79 -23.13
C PHE A 52 -11.92 -37.92 -23.47
N TYR A 53 -11.08 -38.33 -24.43
CA TYR A 53 -9.92 -37.59 -24.89
C TYR A 53 -10.33 -36.37 -25.72
N PHE A 54 -11.40 -36.45 -26.52
CA PHE A 54 -11.95 -35.30 -27.26
C PHE A 54 -12.66 -34.34 -26.32
N TYR A 55 -13.30 -34.81 -25.25
CA TYR A 55 -13.84 -33.99 -24.18
C TYR A 55 -12.71 -33.36 -23.36
N PHE A 56 -11.65 -34.10 -23.03
CA PHE A 56 -10.48 -33.56 -22.33
C PHE A 56 -9.65 -32.63 -23.22
N TYR A 57 -9.60 -32.89 -24.54
CA TYR A 57 -8.94 -32.06 -25.55
C TYR A 57 -9.75 -30.80 -25.84
N ILE A 58 -11.08 -30.89 -25.96
CA ILE A 58 -11.97 -29.72 -26.00
C ILE A 58 -11.79 -28.94 -24.71
N ASN A 59 -11.86 -29.56 -23.53
CA ASN A 59 -11.61 -28.85 -22.28
C ASN A 59 -10.18 -28.27 -22.22
N SER A 60 -9.14 -28.95 -22.72
CA SER A 60 -7.78 -28.41 -22.72
C SER A 60 -7.57 -27.31 -23.77
N VAL A 61 -8.24 -27.39 -24.93
CA VAL A 61 -8.25 -26.35 -25.98
C VAL A 61 -9.10 -25.15 -25.57
N PHE A 62 -10.16 -25.36 -24.78
CA PHE A 62 -10.95 -24.29 -24.15
C PHE A 62 -10.35 -23.76 -22.83
N ILE A 63 -9.29 -24.39 -22.29
CA ILE A 63 -8.56 -23.86 -21.13
C ILE A 63 -7.54 -22.79 -21.55
N ASP A 64 -7.14 -22.73 -22.83
CA ASP A 64 -6.20 -21.72 -23.33
C ASP A 64 -6.87 -20.43 -23.84
N GLU A 65 -8.20 -20.28 -23.70
CA GLU A 65 -8.94 -19.10 -24.22
C GLU A 65 -9.98 -18.53 -23.25
N VAL A 66 -9.72 -18.61 -21.94
CA VAL A 66 -10.19 -17.57 -21.01
C VAL A 66 -8.98 -16.72 -20.67
N GLU A 67 -8.47 -16.00 -21.66
CA GLU A 67 -7.70 -14.77 -21.41
C GLU A 67 -8.68 -13.79 -20.75
N GLY A 68 -8.90 -13.97 -19.45
CA GLY A 68 -9.55 -12.98 -18.61
C GLY A 68 -8.84 -11.66 -18.88
N THR A 69 -9.59 -10.60 -19.13
CA THR A 69 -9.06 -9.28 -19.49
C THR A 69 -7.87 -8.94 -18.57
N LYS A 70 -6.68 -8.84 -19.16
CA LYS A 70 -5.44 -8.64 -18.40
C LYS A 70 -5.55 -7.32 -17.63
N LYS A 71 -5.67 -7.41 -16.29
CA LYS A 71 -5.85 -6.24 -15.41
C LYS A 71 -4.54 -5.53 -15.08
N ILE A 72 -3.40 -6.12 -15.43
CA ILE A 72 -2.06 -5.55 -15.25
C ILE A 72 -1.50 -5.02 -16.59
N PRO A 73 -0.68 -3.95 -16.60
CA PRO A 73 -0.20 -3.21 -15.43
C PRO A 73 -1.31 -2.46 -14.72
N VAL A 74 -1.18 -2.20 -13.42
CA VAL A 74 -2.16 -1.42 -12.66
C VAL A 74 -1.44 -0.50 -11.69
N VAL A 75 -1.99 0.70 -11.51
CA VAL A 75 -1.61 1.59 -10.42
C VAL A 75 -2.86 2.01 -9.66
N VAL A 76 -2.77 2.00 -8.33
CA VAL A 76 -3.80 2.48 -7.41
C VAL A 76 -3.18 3.48 -6.45
N ILE A 77 -3.83 4.62 -6.26
CA ILE A 77 -3.32 5.76 -5.48
C ILE A 77 -4.38 6.27 -4.53
N THR A 78 -4.00 6.60 -3.30
CA THR A 78 -4.90 7.25 -2.32
C THR A 78 -5.35 8.63 -2.79
N TRP A 79 -6.55 9.04 -2.40
CA TRP A 79 -7.11 10.38 -2.67
C TRP A 79 -7.28 10.71 -4.16
N ASP A 80 -7.63 11.97 -4.44
CA ASP A 80 -7.98 12.51 -5.76
C ASP A 80 -6.78 13.01 -6.57
N TYR A 81 -5.67 12.28 -6.54
CA TYR A 81 -4.43 12.66 -7.24
C TYR A 81 -4.42 12.22 -8.72
N TYR A 82 -5.24 12.89 -9.55
CA TYR A 82 -5.33 12.60 -10.99
C TYR A 82 -3.96 12.61 -11.67
N ASN A 83 -3.19 13.71 -11.54
CA ASN A 83 -1.89 13.86 -12.21
C ASN A 83 -0.87 12.81 -11.75
N ALA A 84 -0.86 12.47 -10.45
CA ALA A 84 0.02 11.46 -9.88
C ALA A 84 -0.33 10.06 -10.42
N THR A 85 -1.61 9.79 -10.66
CA THR A 85 -2.08 8.54 -11.27
C THR A 85 -1.75 8.48 -12.76
N GLU A 86 -1.90 9.61 -13.47
CA GLU A 86 -1.59 9.72 -14.89
C GLU A 86 -0.10 9.47 -15.17
N ILE A 87 0.80 10.11 -14.40
CA ILE A 87 2.24 9.91 -14.60
C ILE A 87 2.66 8.47 -14.28
N ALA A 88 2.11 7.86 -13.24
CA ALA A 88 2.41 6.48 -12.89
C ALA A 88 1.93 5.52 -13.98
N TRP A 89 0.71 5.75 -14.50
CA TRP A 89 0.15 4.99 -15.60
C TRP A 89 1.00 5.11 -16.87
N LYS A 90 1.44 6.32 -17.22
CA LYS A 90 2.35 6.56 -18.33
C LYS A 90 3.65 5.76 -18.18
N VAL A 91 4.27 5.80 -17.00
CA VAL A 91 5.52 5.07 -16.72
C VAL A 91 5.36 3.55 -16.94
N LEU A 92 4.24 2.98 -16.47
CA LEU A 92 3.97 1.54 -16.64
C LEU A 92 3.54 1.16 -18.05
N ASN A 93 2.64 1.96 -18.65
CA ASN A 93 1.93 1.58 -19.86
C ASN A 93 2.56 2.11 -21.14
N GLU A 94 3.07 3.33 -21.16
CA GLU A 94 3.71 3.92 -22.34
C GLU A 94 5.22 3.64 -22.33
N ASP A 95 5.89 3.97 -21.22
CA ASP A 95 7.34 3.85 -21.11
C ASP A 95 7.80 2.41 -20.84
N LYS A 96 6.88 1.51 -20.44
CA LYS A 96 7.12 0.11 -20.08
C LYS A 96 8.23 -0.06 -19.03
N LYS A 97 8.30 0.85 -18.05
CA LYS A 97 9.24 0.83 -16.94
C LYS A 97 8.72 0.01 -15.76
N SER A 98 9.56 -0.16 -14.74
CA SER A 98 9.26 -1.00 -13.59
C SER A 98 8.21 -0.38 -12.67
N SER A 99 7.56 -1.22 -11.86
CA SER A 99 6.61 -0.78 -10.82
C SER A 99 7.20 0.24 -9.87
N ILE A 100 8.46 0.05 -9.47
CA ILE A 100 9.15 0.95 -8.55
C ILE A 100 9.46 2.33 -9.18
N ASP A 101 9.70 2.39 -10.50
CA ASP A 101 9.86 3.67 -11.22
C ASP A 101 8.53 4.43 -11.25
N ALA A 102 7.40 3.72 -11.40
CA ALA A 102 6.08 4.33 -11.39
C ALA A 102 5.70 4.90 -10.02
N VAL A 103 6.01 4.17 -8.93
CA VAL A 103 5.83 4.64 -7.55
C VAL A 103 6.65 5.91 -7.30
N GLU A 104 7.94 5.90 -7.67
CA GLU A 104 8.79 7.08 -7.51
C GLU A 104 8.27 8.28 -8.31
N ALA A 105 7.96 8.09 -9.59
CA ALA A 105 7.49 9.16 -10.46
C ALA A 105 6.18 9.80 -9.95
N SER A 106 5.27 8.98 -9.43
CA SER A 106 3.99 9.41 -8.88
C SER A 106 4.14 10.24 -7.62
N CYS A 107 4.86 9.70 -6.62
CA CYS A 107 5.09 10.40 -5.36
C CYS A 107 5.88 11.69 -5.59
N ARG A 108 6.91 11.67 -6.45
CA ARG A 108 7.74 12.85 -6.75
C ARG A 108 6.92 13.96 -7.40
N LEU A 109 6.04 13.62 -8.35
CA LEU A 109 5.15 14.61 -8.95
C LEU A 109 4.25 15.26 -7.89
N CYS A 110 3.77 14.46 -6.95
CA CYS A 110 2.89 14.95 -5.89
C CYS A 110 3.63 15.82 -4.85
N GLU A 111 4.88 15.49 -4.55
CA GLU A 111 5.80 16.32 -3.77
C GLU A 111 6.10 17.66 -4.46
N ASP A 112 6.34 17.64 -5.77
CA ASP A 112 6.57 18.84 -6.59
C ASP A 112 5.32 19.73 -6.68
N GLN A 113 4.13 19.12 -6.84
CA GLN A 113 2.84 19.81 -6.97
C GLN A 113 2.20 20.20 -5.64
N GLN A 114 2.81 19.84 -4.51
CA GLN A 114 2.28 20.10 -3.17
C GLN A 114 0.85 19.57 -2.98
N CYS A 115 0.59 18.35 -3.45
CA CYS A 115 -0.74 17.76 -3.49
C CYS A 115 -1.49 17.93 -2.17
N ARG A 116 -2.70 18.51 -2.24
CA ARG A 116 -3.59 18.81 -1.10
C ARG A 116 -2.89 19.53 0.07
N THR A 117 -1.74 20.16 -0.16
CA THR A 117 -0.88 20.77 0.87
C THR A 117 -0.37 19.80 1.94
N THR A 118 -0.47 18.49 1.72
CA THR A 118 -0.08 17.44 2.70
C THR A 118 1.05 16.54 2.20
N VAL A 119 1.49 16.73 0.96
CA VAL A 119 2.63 16.02 0.35
C VAL A 119 3.62 17.05 -0.17
N GLY A 120 4.92 16.81 0.08
CA GLY A 120 5.98 17.71 -0.35
C GLY A 120 6.11 18.99 0.47
N PHE A 121 6.83 19.96 -0.11
CA PHE A 121 7.16 21.23 0.54
C PHE A 121 5.95 22.16 0.67
N GLY A 122 6.05 23.12 1.60
CA GLY A 122 5.07 24.20 1.75
C GLY A 122 3.81 23.83 2.52
N GLY A 123 3.70 22.60 3.02
CA GLY A 123 2.58 22.12 3.81
C GLY A 123 2.95 21.69 5.23
N SER A 124 1.93 21.54 6.08
CA SER A 124 1.98 20.99 7.45
C SER A 124 3.28 21.25 8.23
N PRO A 125 3.60 22.52 8.55
CA PRO A 125 4.74 22.82 9.40
C PRO A 125 4.53 22.22 10.80
N ASP A 126 5.62 21.88 11.48
CA ASP A 126 5.62 21.53 12.90
C ASP A 126 5.32 22.75 13.79
N GLU A 127 5.22 22.55 15.10
CA GLU A 127 4.95 23.65 16.04
C GLU A 127 6.03 24.75 16.09
N THR A 128 7.21 24.49 15.51
CA THR A 128 8.28 25.49 15.35
C THR A 128 8.24 26.23 14.01
N GLY A 129 7.32 25.84 13.12
CA GLY A 129 7.12 26.47 11.81
C GLY A 129 7.90 25.80 10.69
N GLU A 130 8.52 24.64 10.94
CA GLU A 130 9.32 23.93 9.95
C GLU A 130 8.56 22.77 9.31
N THR A 131 8.58 22.69 7.98
CA THR A 131 8.08 21.53 7.24
C THR A 131 9.18 20.46 7.18
N THR A 132 8.83 19.22 7.53
CA THR A 132 9.68 18.03 7.40
C THR A 132 8.92 16.93 6.67
N LEU A 133 9.61 16.15 5.86
CA LEU A 133 8.99 15.14 5.00
C LEU A 133 9.28 13.71 5.48
N ASP A 134 8.34 12.83 5.22
CA ASP A 134 8.42 11.40 5.49
C ASP A 134 8.11 10.64 4.18
N ALA A 135 8.93 9.67 3.79
CA ALA A 135 8.67 8.86 2.61
C ALA A 135 9.29 7.45 2.71
N MET A 136 8.66 6.46 2.06
CA MET A 136 9.28 5.15 1.83
C MET A 136 8.92 4.58 0.46
N ILE A 137 9.78 3.72 -0.05
CA ILE A 137 9.57 2.93 -1.26
C ILE A 137 10.05 1.50 -1.04
N MET A 138 9.24 0.52 -1.46
CA MET A 138 9.49 -0.91 -1.28
C MET A 138 9.43 -1.64 -2.61
N ASN A 139 10.41 -2.51 -2.83
CA ASN A 139 10.46 -3.44 -3.95
C ASN A 139 9.91 -4.81 -3.50
N GLY A 140 8.77 -5.23 -4.04
CA GLY A 140 8.13 -6.51 -3.71
C GLY A 140 8.88 -7.74 -4.19
N THR A 141 9.84 -7.59 -5.12
CA THR A 141 10.68 -8.70 -5.60
C THR A 141 11.81 -9.03 -4.63
N SER A 142 12.56 -8.01 -4.20
CA SER A 142 13.72 -8.21 -3.32
C SER A 142 13.37 -8.09 -1.84
N MET A 143 12.17 -7.59 -1.53
CA MET A 143 11.75 -7.17 -0.20
C MET A 143 12.59 -6.02 0.37
N ASP A 144 13.42 -5.37 -0.45
CA ASP A 144 14.19 -4.21 -0.03
C ASP A 144 13.27 -2.99 0.14
N VAL A 145 13.61 -2.19 1.15
CA VAL A 145 12.92 -0.95 1.47
C VAL A 145 13.95 0.15 1.67
N GLY A 146 13.68 1.31 1.10
CA GLY A 146 14.36 2.55 1.45
C GLY A 146 13.35 3.56 1.96
N ALA A 147 13.73 4.27 3.02
CA ALA A 147 12.84 5.18 3.72
C ALA A 147 13.62 6.35 4.35
N VAL A 148 12.95 7.49 4.44
CA VAL A 148 13.42 8.67 5.18
C VAL A 148 12.30 9.21 6.04
N GLY A 149 12.63 9.58 7.28
CA GLY A 149 11.68 10.19 8.22
C GLY A 149 12.20 11.50 8.77
N GLY A 150 11.35 12.52 8.82
CA GLY A 150 11.67 13.86 9.28
C GLY A 150 12.80 14.52 8.48
N ILE A 151 12.92 14.20 7.18
CA ILE A 151 13.97 14.79 6.34
C ILE A 151 13.72 16.29 6.18
N ARG A 152 14.80 17.06 6.28
CA ARG A 152 14.78 18.52 6.28
C ARG A 152 15.40 19.02 4.99
N GLN A 153 14.89 20.14 4.48
CA GLN A 153 15.51 20.90 3.39
C GLN A 153 15.76 20.14 2.07
N ILE A 154 15.01 19.06 1.79
CA ILE A 154 15.06 18.31 0.53
C ILE A 154 13.63 18.10 0.04
N LYS A 155 13.29 18.62 -1.14
CA LYS A 155 11.90 18.59 -1.65
C LYS A 155 11.41 17.21 -2.07
N ASN A 156 12.30 16.39 -2.62
CA ASN A 156 11.96 15.10 -3.22
C ASN A 156 12.27 13.94 -2.27
N ALA A 157 11.45 13.75 -1.24
CA ALA A 157 11.72 12.77 -0.17
C ALA A 157 11.65 11.32 -0.68
N ILE A 158 10.70 10.99 -1.56
CA ILE A 158 10.60 9.63 -2.14
C ILE A 158 11.84 9.26 -2.94
N SER A 159 12.43 10.20 -3.68
CA SER A 159 13.65 9.95 -4.44
C SER A 159 14.86 9.78 -3.53
N VAL A 160 14.89 10.44 -2.36
CA VAL A 160 15.93 10.15 -1.35
C VAL A 160 15.70 8.75 -0.75
N ALA A 161 14.46 8.39 -0.43
CA ALA A 161 14.12 7.03 0.02
C ALA A 161 14.56 5.98 -1.00
N ARG A 162 14.39 6.25 -2.31
CA ARG A 162 14.91 5.40 -3.38
C ARG A 162 16.44 5.26 -3.33
N LYS A 163 17.19 6.33 -3.05
CA LYS A 163 18.64 6.24 -2.84
C LYS A 163 19.02 5.48 -1.58
N VAL A 164 18.22 5.53 -0.52
CA VAL A 164 18.45 4.66 0.65
C VAL A 164 18.37 3.19 0.24
N LEU A 165 17.35 2.83 -0.55
CA LEU A 165 17.16 1.48 -1.10
C LEU A 165 18.34 1.05 -1.98
N ASP A 166 18.71 1.88 -2.97
CA ASP A 166 19.68 1.48 -4.01
C ASP A 166 21.15 1.59 -3.56
N ASN A 167 21.45 2.47 -2.60
CA ASN A 167 22.83 2.88 -2.30
C ASN A 167 23.28 2.60 -0.86
N THR A 168 22.47 1.92 -0.06
CA THR A 168 22.82 1.55 1.31
C THR A 168 22.39 0.13 1.64
N LYS A 169 22.90 -0.42 2.75
CA LYS A 169 22.37 -1.66 3.35
C LYS A 169 21.35 -1.37 4.47
N HIS A 170 20.96 -0.11 4.63
CA HIS A 170 20.03 0.35 5.65
C HIS A 170 18.65 0.55 5.05
N THR A 171 17.62 0.48 5.90
CA THR A 171 16.24 0.66 5.46
C THR A 171 15.74 2.10 5.66
N LEU A 172 16.06 2.73 6.79
CA LEU A 172 15.47 4.01 7.19
C LEU A 172 16.57 4.96 7.68
N LEU A 173 16.58 6.19 7.18
CA LEU A 173 17.40 7.30 7.70
C LEU A 173 16.50 8.42 8.26
N GLY A 174 16.97 9.11 9.30
CA GLY A 174 16.16 10.10 10.02
C GLY A 174 16.75 11.50 10.07
N GLY A 175 15.89 12.51 10.09
CA GLY A 175 16.23 13.88 10.45
C GLY A 175 17.21 14.56 9.48
N SER A 176 18.04 15.45 10.03
CA SER A 176 19.08 16.15 9.26
C SER A 176 20.18 15.21 8.75
N LEU A 177 20.39 14.05 9.37
CA LEU A 177 21.38 13.08 8.87
C LEU A 177 20.92 12.38 7.59
N ALA A 178 19.59 12.27 7.38
CA ALA A 178 19.04 11.88 6.08
C ALA A 178 19.30 12.96 5.01
N THR A 179 19.26 14.24 5.38
CA THR A 179 19.63 15.37 4.50
C THR A 179 21.11 15.29 4.10
N ASP A 180 22.02 15.02 5.05
CA ASP A 180 23.45 14.85 4.76
C ASP A 180 23.70 13.70 3.77
N PHE A 181 22.96 12.60 3.92
CA PHE A 181 22.97 11.51 2.96
C PHE A 181 22.45 11.96 1.59
N ALA A 182 21.32 12.66 1.53
CA ALA A 182 20.74 13.16 0.28
C ALA A 182 21.72 14.05 -0.49
N ILE A 183 22.44 14.94 0.21
CA ILE A 183 23.47 15.80 -0.40
C ILE A 183 24.57 14.96 -1.06
N LYS A 184 25.04 13.90 -0.37
CA LYS A 184 26.05 12.98 -0.94
C LYS A 184 25.54 12.24 -2.17
N MET A 185 24.22 12.05 -2.29
CA MET A 185 23.55 11.47 -3.46
C MET A 185 23.24 12.50 -4.56
N GLY A 186 23.63 13.77 -4.39
CA GLY A 186 23.49 14.82 -5.40
C GLY A 186 22.22 15.67 -5.27
N PHE A 187 21.43 15.51 -4.20
CA PHE A 187 20.30 16.38 -3.93
C PHE A 187 20.75 17.76 -3.43
N LYS A 188 19.95 18.78 -3.70
CA LYS A 188 20.22 20.16 -3.30
C LYS A 188 19.45 20.50 -2.03
N ILE A 189 20.11 21.26 -1.14
CA ILE A 189 19.45 21.89 -0.01
C ILE A 189 18.50 22.97 -0.54
N GLU A 190 17.24 22.87 -0.19
CA GLU A 190 16.19 23.82 -0.55
C GLU A 190 15.25 24.04 0.63
N SER A 191 14.72 25.26 0.79
CA SER A 191 13.70 25.52 1.81
C SER A 191 12.45 24.67 1.54
N LEU A 192 11.97 24.00 2.59
CA LEU A 192 10.66 23.34 2.57
C LEU A 192 9.52 24.30 2.96
N SER A 193 9.84 25.47 3.52
CA SER A 193 8.83 26.47 3.88
C SER A 193 8.43 27.31 2.66
N THR A 194 7.15 27.66 2.61
CA THR A 194 6.53 28.65 1.71
C THR A 194 5.81 29.74 2.51
N ASN A 195 5.44 30.84 1.85
CA ASN A 195 4.60 31.87 2.47
C ASN A 195 3.28 31.29 3.02
N PHE A 196 2.74 30.26 2.36
CA PHE A 196 1.53 29.56 2.80
C PHE A 196 1.76 28.83 4.13
N SER A 197 2.80 27.99 4.25
CA SER A 197 3.14 27.32 5.51
C SER A 197 3.43 28.29 6.66
N GLN A 198 4.11 29.40 6.38
CA GLN A 198 4.40 30.42 7.40
C GLN A 198 3.14 31.14 7.87
N THR A 199 2.23 31.47 6.95
CA THR A 199 0.93 32.08 7.28
C THR A 199 0.09 31.14 8.12
N MET A 200 0.03 29.86 7.73
CA MET A 200 -0.65 28.79 8.46
C MET A 200 -0.13 28.70 9.90
N TRP A 201 1.20 28.60 10.07
CA TRP A 201 1.82 28.55 11.39
C TRP A 201 1.61 29.81 12.24
N ASN A 202 1.74 31.00 11.65
CA ASN A 202 1.49 32.26 12.35
C ASN A 202 0.04 32.35 12.86
N ASN A 203 -0.93 31.94 12.04
CA ASN A 203 -2.35 31.92 12.44
C ASN A 203 -2.59 30.94 13.61
N TRP A 204 -2.01 29.74 13.53
CA TRP A 204 -2.09 28.76 14.62
C TRP A 204 -1.46 29.25 15.92
N LYS A 205 -0.29 29.90 15.83
CA LYS A 205 0.40 30.51 16.97
C LYS A 205 -0.41 31.64 17.60
N ASN A 206 -1.03 32.48 16.77
CA ASN A 206 -1.94 33.54 17.23
C ASN A 206 -3.23 32.97 17.85
N ASN A 207 -3.62 31.75 17.46
CA ASN A 207 -4.73 31.00 18.05
C ASN A 207 -4.30 30.12 19.23
N ASN A 208 -3.37 30.60 20.07
CA ASN A 208 -2.88 29.90 21.26
C ASN A 208 -2.36 28.47 21.00
N CYS A 209 -1.83 28.23 19.80
CA CYS A 209 -1.27 26.93 19.40
C CYS A 209 -2.30 25.80 19.42
N GLN A 210 -3.53 26.06 18.97
CA GLN A 210 -4.61 25.05 18.93
C GLN A 210 -5.06 24.72 17.50
N PRO A 211 -5.35 23.44 17.20
CA PRO A 211 -5.13 22.26 18.07
C PRO A 211 -3.64 21.87 18.16
N ASN A 212 -3.24 21.12 19.19
CA ASN A 212 -1.89 20.54 19.29
C ASN A 212 -1.90 19.10 19.85
N PHE A 213 -0.72 18.49 19.90
CA PHE A 213 -0.52 17.09 20.27
C PHE A 213 0.01 16.88 21.70
N TRP A 214 0.22 17.94 22.48
CA TRP A 214 0.72 17.81 23.84
C TRP A 214 -0.39 17.38 24.80
N LYS A 215 -0.04 16.46 25.70
CA LYS A 215 -0.92 16.00 26.79
C LYS A 215 -0.13 15.90 28.09
N ASN A 216 -0.79 16.09 29.22
CA ASN A 216 -0.19 15.92 30.56
C ASN A 216 1.05 16.79 30.80
N VAL A 217 1.01 18.03 30.32
CA VAL A 217 2.07 19.04 30.46
C VAL A 217 1.55 20.34 31.06
N SER A 218 2.47 21.19 31.51
CA SER A 218 2.21 22.56 31.95
C SER A 218 3.00 23.56 31.08
N PRO A 219 2.41 24.70 30.67
CA PRO A 219 1.03 25.12 30.92
C PRO A 219 0.01 24.20 30.23
N ASP A 220 -1.27 24.31 30.62
CA ASP A 220 -2.38 23.51 30.07
C ASP A 220 -2.36 23.55 28.52
N PRO A 221 -2.06 22.42 27.86
CA PRO A 221 -1.84 22.38 26.42
C PRO A 221 -3.13 22.64 25.64
N SER A 222 -4.32 22.53 26.23
CA SER A 222 -5.57 22.83 25.52
C SER A 222 -5.89 24.33 25.46
N LYS A 223 -5.08 25.18 26.12
CA LYS A 223 -5.38 26.62 26.27
C LYS A 223 -4.22 27.54 25.91
N LYS A 224 -2.98 27.08 26.00
CA LYS A 224 -1.79 27.92 25.87
C LYS A 224 -0.72 27.22 25.07
N CYS A 225 0.00 28.01 24.27
CA CYS A 225 1.28 27.60 23.72
C CYS A 225 2.28 27.24 24.84
N GLY A 226 3.27 26.42 24.48
CA GLY A 226 4.43 26.13 25.31
C GLY A 226 5.34 27.36 25.56
N PRO A 227 6.55 27.15 26.10
CA PRO A 227 7.22 25.85 26.25
C PRO A 227 6.55 24.96 27.29
N TYR A 228 6.31 23.72 26.90
CA TYR A 228 5.69 22.72 27.76
C TYR A 228 6.73 22.03 28.64
N LYS A 229 6.33 21.71 29.87
CA LYS A 229 7.11 20.90 30.83
C LYS A 229 6.23 19.80 31.39
N LYS A 230 6.81 18.65 31.71
CA LYS A 230 6.09 17.54 32.35
C LYS A 230 5.38 18.07 33.61
N ASN A 231 4.08 17.78 33.72
CA ASN A 231 3.35 18.10 34.94
C ASN A 231 3.75 17.08 36.02
N ILE A 232 4.34 17.55 37.12
CA ILE A 232 4.80 16.69 38.21
C ILE A 232 3.63 16.25 39.11
N LEU A 233 2.47 16.93 39.01
CA LEU A 233 1.36 16.78 39.96
C LEU A 233 0.19 15.93 39.43
N THR A 234 0.21 15.49 38.17
CA THR A 234 -0.89 14.72 37.57
C THR A 234 -0.38 13.37 37.06
N ASP A 235 -0.42 12.37 37.93
CA ASP A 235 -0.29 10.93 37.61
C ASP A 235 -1.68 10.32 37.37
N THR A 236 -2.58 11.08 36.73
CA THR A 236 -3.95 10.65 36.44
C THR A 236 -4.05 10.26 34.97
N ASN A 237 -4.48 9.00 34.75
CA ASN A 237 -4.74 8.39 33.45
C ASN A 237 -5.96 9.03 32.75
N ASP A 238 -5.87 10.30 32.32
CA ASP A 238 -6.87 10.85 31.42
C ASP A 238 -6.52 10.46 29.98
N GLU A 239 -7.24 9.46 29.47
CA GLU A 239 -7.16 8.94 28.09
C GLU A 239 -7.92 9.82 27.08
N ASN A 240 -7.97 11.14 27.26
CA ASN A 240 -8.57 12.02 26.26
C ASN A 240 -7.61 12.15 25.07
N TYR A 241 -7.79 11.27 24.09
CA TYR A 241 -7.05 11.26 22.83
C TYR A 241 -7.42 12.51 22.03
N SER A 242 -6.47 13.44 21.87
CA SER A 242 -6.62 14.60 20.98
C SER A 242 -6.86 14.07 19.55
N HIS A 243 -8.03 14.38 19.00
CA HIS A 243 -8.45 13.92 17.68
C HIS A 243 -7.62 14.57 16.56
N SER A 244 -6.97 13.74 15.74
CA SER A 244 -6.64 14.13 14.38
C SER A 244 -7.94 14.34 13.60
N THR A 245 -8.26 15.59 13.24
CA THR A 245 -9.36 15.88 12.31
C THR A 245 -9.03 15.36 10.91
N SER A 246 -10.06 15.10 10.09
CA SER A 246 -9.92 14.60 8.72
C SER A 246 -9.08 15.50 7.81
N GLU A 247 -8.89 16.77 8.16
CA GLU A 247 -8.10 17.72 7.38
C GLU A 247 -6.59 17.67 7.66
N ASN A 248 -6.13 16.84 8.62
CA ASN A 248 -4.78 16.97 9.15
C ASN A 248 -3.71 16.07 8.50
N HIS A 249 -4.02 14.92 7.88
CA HIS A 249 -3.00 13.90 7.51
C HIS A 249 -3.24 13.14 6.18
N ASP A 250 -3.45 13.84 5.06
CA ASP A 250 -3.55 13.14 3.76
C ASP A 250 -2.17 12.74 3.24
N THR A 251 -1.91 11.44 3.14
CA THR A 251 -0.67 10.87 2.59
C THR A 251 -0.93 10.39 1.17
N ILE A 252 0.01 10.64 0.24
CA ILE A 252 0.01 9.87 -1.01
C ILE A 252 0.56 8.48 -0.74
N GLY A 253 -0.25 7.47 -1.00
CA GLY A 253 0.15 6.07 -1.04
C GLY A 253 -0.07 5.55 -2.45
N VAL A 254 0.96 4.92 -3.02
CA VAL A 254 0.97 4.42 -4.39
C VAL A 254 1.28 2.94 -4.36
N VAL A 255 0.47 2.17 -5.07
CA VAL A 255 0.66 0.74 -5.28
C VAL A 255 0.70 0.48 -6.79
N ALA A 256 1.72 -0.23 -7.27
CA ALA A 256 1.89 -0.50 -8.69
C ALA A 256 2.24 -1.96 -8.96
N VAL A 257 1.60 -2.55 -9.98
CA VAL A 257 1.96 -3.84 -10.57
C VAL A 257 2.32 -3.59 -12.02
N ASP A 258 3.54 -3.95 -12.44
CA ASP A 258 3.99 -3.72 -13.81
C ASP A 258 3.58 -4.83 -14.80
N VAL A 259 3.96 -4.66 -16.06
CA VAL A 259 3.63 -5.59 -17.16
C VAL A 259 4.18 -7.01 -16.96
N ASN A 260 5.22 -7.14 -16.15
CA ASN A 260 5.89 -8.40 -15.80
C ASN A 260 5.36 -8.98 -14.48
N GLY A 261 4.35 -8.35 -13.87
CA GLY A 261 3.80 -8.74 -12.58
C GLY A 261 4.69 -8.38 -11.39
N LYS A 262 5.66 -7.48 -11.55
CA LYS A 262 6.48 -6.99 -10.43
C LYS A 262 5.74 -5.92 -9.66
N ILE A 263 5.82 -5.98 -8.34
CA ILE A 263 5.01 -5.17 -7.44
C ILE A 263 5.90 -4.22 -6.64
N ALA A 264 5.48 -2.97 -6.54
CA ALA A 264 6.10 -1.98 -5.69
C ALA A 264 5.04 -1.15 -4.97
N ALA A 265 5.40 -0.63 -3.81
CA ALA A 265 4.55 0.29 -3.07
C ALA A 265 5.40 1.39 -2.44
N GLY A 266 4.80 2.55 -2.24
CA GLY A 266 5.47 3.67 -1.59
C GLY A 266 4.50 4.72 -1.11
N THR A 267 5.01 5.60 -0.26
CA THR A 267 4.25 6.71 0.31
C THR A 267 5.13 7.94 0.46
N SER A 268 4.50 9.12 0.44
CA SER A 268 5.13 10.38 0.84
C SER A 268 4.15 11.31 1.54
N THR A 269 4.63 12.09 2.51
CA THR A 269 3.85 13.08 3.25
C THR A 269 4.75 14.15 3.88
N ASN A 270 4.18 15.31 4.20
CA ASN A 270 4.76 16.24 5.19
C ASN A 270 4.28 15.97 6.62
N GLY A 271 3.44 14.95 6.80
CA GLY A 271 2.97 14.45 8.09
C GLY A 271 1.98 15.40 8.75
N ALA A 272 2.04 15.43 10.08
CA ALA A 272 1.06 16.11 10.87
C ALA A 272 1.20 17.63 10.96
N LYS A 273 0.12 18.37 10.62
CA LYS A 273 0.04 19.83 10.82
C LYS A 273 0.27 20.14 12.30
N TYR A 274 1.25 20.99 12.59
CA TYR A 274 1.67 21.39 13.94
C TYR A 274 2.15 20.25 14.83
N LYS A 275 2.68 19.18 14.21
CA LYS A 275 3.31 18.08 14.94
C LYS A 275 4.40 18.56 15.88
N ILE A 276 4.67 17.79 16.93
CA ILE A 276 5.86 18.00 17.77
C ILE A 276 7.10 17.76 16.88
N PRO A 277 8.15 18.60 16.94
CA PRO A 277 9.29 18.48 16.06
C PRO A 277 9.97 17.12 16.23
N GLY A 278 10.27 16.46 15.12
CA GLY A 278 10.81 15.11 15.11
C GLY A 278 9.77 13.99 15.14
N ARG A 279 8.46 14.30 15.22
CA ARG A 279 7.39 13.29 15.01
C ARG A 279 7.46 12.76 13.59
N ILE A 280 7.49 11.44 13.48
CA ILE A 280 7.42 10.66 12.23
C ILE A 280 6.12 9.86 12.25
N GLY A 281 5.38 9.86 11.14
CA GLY A 281 4.11 9.14 10.99
C GLY A 281 4.26 7.67 10.59
N ASP A 282 3.17 7.08 10.12
CA ASP A 282 3.12 5.73 9.54
C ASP A 282 3.77 5.66 8.16
N SER A 283 3.71 6.75 7.39
CA SER A 283 4.12 6.79 5.98
C SER A 283 5.51 6.19 5.73
N PRO A 284 6.60 6.56 6.42
CA PRO A 284 7.92 6.01 6.12
C PRO A 284 8.18 4.63 6.76
N ILE A 285 7.18 4.03 7.42
CA ILE A 285 7.33 2.78 8.16
C ILE A 285 6.81 1.61 7.32
N PRO A 286 7.67 0.66 6.92
CA PRO A 286 7.26 -0.50 6.12
C PRO A 286 6.21 -1.32 6.87
N GLY A 287 5.13 -1.66 6.18
CA GLY A 287 3.99 -2.38 6.75
C GLY A 287 2.95 -1.48 7.40
N ALA A 288 3.29 -0.24 7.77
CA ALA A 288 2.31 0.75 8.19
C ALA A 288 1.84 1.61 7.01
N GLY A 289 2.76 2.39 6.42
CA GLY A 289 2.46 3.29 5.31
C GLY A 289 2.30 2.55 3.98
N ALA A 290 3.19 1.60 3.68
CA ALA A 290 3.08 0.75 2.50
C ALA A 290 3.76 -0.61 2.68
N TYR A 291 3.31 -1.61 1.92
CA TYR A 291 3.93 -2.93 1.87
C TYR A 291 3.69 -3.59 0.51
N ALA A 292 4.67 -4.34 0.00
CA ALA A 292 4.58 -5.05 -1.27
C ALA A 292 5.27 -6.42 -1.24
N ASP A 293 4.68 -7.40 -1.92
CA ASP A 293 5.22 -8.75 -2.13
C ASP A 293 4.71 -9.27 -3.49
N ASP A 294 5.64 -9.60 -4.40
CA ASP A 294 5.33 -10.11 -5.75
C ASP A 294 4.41 -11.34 -5.76
N ASP A 295 4.52 -12.21 -4.73
CA ASP A 295 3.77 -13.46 -4.67
C ASP A 295 2.32 -13.26 -4.22
N VAL A 296 1.97 -12.05 -3.75
CA VAL A 296 0.68 -11.75 -3.12
C VAL A 296 0.03 -10.50 -3.71
N GLY A 297 0.68 -9.35 -3.55
CA GLY A 297 0.06 -8.05 -3.71
C GLY A 297 0.75 -6.97 -2.90
N ALA A 298 0.11 -5.81 -2.83
CA ALA A 298 0.60 -4.66 -2.11
C ALA A 298 -0.53 -3.79 -1.57
N ALA A 299 -0.23 -2.98 -0.56
CA ALA A 299 -1.17 -2.08 0.07
C ALA A 299 -0.48 -0.79 0.52
N ALA A 300 -1.26 0.29 0.63
CA ALA A 300 -0.79 1.57 1.16
C ALA A 300 -1.85 2.23 2.04
N GLY A 301 -1.42 2.86 3.14
CA GLY A 301 -2.24 3.50 4.15
C GLY A 301 -2.18 5.03 4.11
N THR A 302 -3.20 5.67 4.69
CA THR A 302 -3.27 7.11 4.96
C THR A 302 -4.15 7.36 6.18
N GLY A 303 -3.92 8.42 6.96
CA GLY A 303 -4.76 8.79 8.10
C GLY A 303 -3.98 9.20 9.35
N ASP A 304 -4.51 8.89 10.53
CA ASP A 304 -3.84 9.09 11.83
C ASP A 304 -2.61 8.18 11.91
N GLY A 305 -1.46 8.70 11.48
CA GLY A 305 -0.22 7.94 11.41
C GLY A 305 0.25 7.36 12.75
N ASP A 306 -0.08 8.00 13.87
CA ASP A 306 0.30 7.52 15.20
C ASP A 306 -0.54 6.29 15.63
N ILE A 307 -1.79 6.20 15.17
CA ILE A 307 -2.62 4.99 15.34
C ILE A 307 -2.26 3.94 14.29
N MET A 308 -2.21 4.32 13.01
CA MET A 308 -1.96 3.41 11.89
C MET A 308 -0.67 2.59 12.10
N MET A 309 0.42 3.24 12.54
CA MET A 309 1.70 2.54 12.78
C MET A 309 1.65 1.48 13.89
N ARG A 310 0.70 1.55 14.82
CA ARG A 310 0.56 0.56 15.91
C ARG A 310 -0.01 -0.77 15.41
N PHE A 311 -0.68 -0.78 14.26
CA PHE A 311 -1.40 -1.93 13.74
C PHE A 311 -0.85 -2.48 12.41
N LEU A 312 0.08 -1.76 11.77
CA LEU A 312 0.70 -2.15 10.51
C LEU A 312 -0.34 -2.56 9.43
N PRO A 313 -1.29 -1.67 9.08
CA PRO A 313 -2.44 -2.02 8.27
C PRO A 313 -2.09 -2.47 6.84
N SER A 314 -1.06 -1.89 6.22
CA SER A 314 -0.63 -2.31 4.88
C SER A 314 -0.05 -3.72 4.89
N PHE A 315 0.78 -4.06 5.89
CA PHE A 315 1.28 -5.43 6.06
C PHE A 315 0.13 -6.40 6.31
N LEU A 316 -0.78 -6.05 7.21
CA LEU A 316 -1.95 -6.88 7.51
C LEU A 316 -2.80 -7.13 6.26
N ALA A 317 -3.09 -6.10 5.46
CA ALA A 317 -3.86 -6.27 4.22
C ALA A 317 -3.15 -7.23 3.23
N VAL A 318 -1.83 -7.12 3.06
CA VAL A 318 -1.08 -8.07 2.24
C VAL A 318 -1.16 -9.49 2.81
N GLU A 319 -1.04 -9.65 4.13
CA GLU A 319 -1.14 -10.98 4.75
C GLU A 319 -2.55 -11.58 4.69
N GLU A 320 -3.62 -10.78 4.73
CA GLU A 320 -4.97 -11.27 4.48
C GLU A 320 -5.13 -11.71 3.02
N MET A 321 -4.60 -10.95 2.05
CA MET A 321 -4.56 -11.39 0.65
C MET A 321 -3.76 -12.69 0.49
N ARG A 322 -2.67 -12.86 1.23
CA ARG A 322 -1.88 -14.12 1.24
C ARG A 322 -2.73 -15.31 1.71
N ARG A 323 -3.68 -15.08 2.62
CA ARG A 323 -4.64 -16.09 3.12
C ARG A 323 -5.85 -16.29 2.21
N GLY A 324 -5.91 -15.60 1.08
CA GLY A 324 -6.94 -15.77 0.06
C GLY A 324 -8.07 -14.74 0.12
N ALA A 325 -7.96 -13.69 0.95
CA ALA A 325 -8.91 -12.58 0.91
C ALA A 325 -8.77 -11.79 -0.40
N THR A 326 -9.88 -11.23 -0.88
CA THR A 326 -9.83 -10.20 -1.93
C THR A 326 -9.18 -8.93 -1.38
N PRO A 327 -8.66 -8.02 -2.23
CA PRO A 327 -8.08 -6.76 -1.77
C PRO A 327 -9.04 -5.90 -0.94
N GLU A 328 -10.33 -5.87 -1.28
CA GLU A 328 -11.35 -5.14 -0.51
C GLU A 328 -11.56 -5.76 0.88
N GLU A 329 -11.74 -7.08 0.96
CA GLU A 329 -11.87 -7.79 2.24
C GLU A 329 -10.63 -7.59 3.12
N ALA A 330 -9.43 -7.65 2.53
CA ALA A 330 -8.18 -7.41 3.22
C ALA A 330 -8.09 -5.99 3.80
N ALA A 331 -8.47 -4.97 3.01
CA ALA A 331 -8.52 -3.59 3.48
C ALA A 331 -9.56 -3.40 4.61
N ILE A 332 -10.73 -4.04 4.50
CA ILE A 332 -11.76 -4.02 5.55
C ILE A 332 -11.22 -4.62 6.84
N VAL A 333 -10.56 -5.79 6.79
CA VAL A 333 -9.97 -6.43 7.98
C VAL A 333 -8.93 -5.51 8.63
N ALA A 334 -8.07 -4.89 7.82
CA ALA A 334 -7.03 -3.99 8.33
C ALA A 334 -7.62 -2.77 9.07
N ILE A 335 -8.58 -2.08 8.46
CA ILE A 335 -9.24 -0.91 9.04
C ILE A 335 -10.10 -1.29 10.24
N LYS A 336 -10.87 -2.39 10.15
CA LYS A 336 -11.73 -2.86 11.24
C LYS A 336 -10.92 -3.21 12.49
N ARG A 337 -9.75 -3.84 12.35
CA ARG A 337 -8.89 -4.17 13.50
C ARG A 337 -8.47 -2.93 14.28
N ILE A 338 -8.25 -1.82 13.59
CA ILE A 338 -7.95 -0.53 14.23
C ILE A 338 -9.22 0.04 14.86
N ALA A 339 -10.34 0.09 14.11
CA ALA A 339 -11.62 0.62 14.58
C ALA A 339 -12.14 -0.10 15.83
N ASP A 340 -11.94 -1.41 15.93
CA ASP A 340 -12.32 -2.20 17.10
C ASP A 340 -11.62 -1.71 18.39
N LYS A 341 -10.45 -1.05 18.27
CA LYS A 341 -9.71 -0.48 19.41
C LYS A 341 -9.78 1.04 19.52
N TYR A 342 -9.87 1.73 18.38
CA TYR A 342 -9.95 3.18 18.28
C TYR A 342 -11.11 3.56 17.34
N PRO A 343 -12.38 3.46 17.77
CA PRO A 343 -13.55 3.60 16.87
C PRO A 343 -13.62 4.89 16.07
N ASP A 344 -13.05 5.97 16.64
CA ASP A 344 -13.12 7.31 16.09
C ASP A 344 -11.83 7.69 15.31
N PHE A 345 -10.93 6.75 15.05
CA PHE A 345 -9.73 7.04 14.24
C PHE A 345 -10.09 7.37 12.79
N VAL A 346 -9.34 8.28 12.17
CA VAL A 346 -9.48 8.57 10.74
C VAL A 346 -8.38 7.84 9.98
N GLY A 347 -8.74 7.06 8.97
CA GLY A 347 -7.75 6.44 8.09
C GLY A 347 -8.34 5.55 7.02
N GLY A 348 -7.52 5.20 6.04
CA GLY A 348 -7.88 4.37 4.89
C GLY A 348 -6.71 3.53 4.41
N VAL A 349 -7.05 2.42 3.75
CA VAL A 349 -6.10 1.49 3.11
C VAL A 349 -6.60 1.20 1.70
N ILE A 350 -5.71 1.35 0.72
CA ILE A 350 -5.87 0.77 -0.61
C ILE A 350 -5.06 -0.53 -0.70
N ALA A 351 -5.55 -1.51 -1.45
CA ALA A 351 -4.89 -2.79 -1.68
C ALA A 351 -5.03 -3.24 -3.14
N VAL A 352 -4.01 -3.93 -3.64
CA VAL A 352 -3.95 -4.53 -4.98
C VAL A 352 -3.32 -5.91 -4.87
N ASN A 353 -3.93 -6.95 -5.45
CA ASN A 353 -3.31 -8.28 -5.53
C ASN A 353 -2.43 -8.42 -6.78
N LYS A 354 -1.63 -9.49 -6.86
CA LYS A 354 -0.77 -9.77 -8.02
C LYS A 354 -1.50 -9.97 -9.35
N PHE A 355 -2.81 -10.18 -9.32
CA PHE A 355 -3.64 -10.32 -10.51
C PHE A 355 -4.21 -8.97 -11.00
N GLY A 356 -3.98 -7.89 -10.25
CA GLY A 356 -4.46 -6.56 -10.55
C GLY A 356 -5.90 -6.30 -10.10
N ASP A 357 -6.49 -7.18 -9.28
CA ASP A 357 -7.68 -6.82 -8.51
C ASP A 357 -7.30 -5.80 -7.45
N TYR A 358 -8.24 -4.94 -7.10
CA TYR A 358 -8.01 -3.84 -6.17
C TYR A 358 -9.22 -3.63 -5.26
N GLY A 359 -9.01 -2.93 -4.16
CA GLY A 359 -10.04 -2.61 -3.20
C GLY A 359 -9.52 -1.63 -2.16
N ALA A 360 -10.44 -1.05 -1.39
CA ALA A 360 -10.08 -0.10 -0.36
C ALA A 360 -11.11 -0.11 0.77
N SER A 361 -10.69 0.35 1.95
CA SER A 361 -11.58 0.57 3.09
C SER A 361 -11.10 1.74 3.93
N CYS A 362 -11.97 2.27 4.79
CA CYS A 362 -11.69 3.45 5.60
C CYS A 362 -12.55 3.53 6.87
N ASN A 363 -12.12 4.37 7.81
CA ASN A 363 -12.85 4.75 9.02
C ASN A 363 -12.78 6.27 9.26
N GLY A 364 -13.75 6.81 9.99
CA GLY A 364 -13.77 8.22 10.39
C GLY A 364 -14.02 9.23 9.25
N MET A 365 -14.49 8.77 8.09
CA MET A 365 -14.80 9.59 6.91
C MET A 365 -16.12 9.10 6.28
N GLU A 366 -16.76 9.92 5.44
CA GLU A 366 -17.95 9.49 4.71
C GLU A 366 -17.60 8.47 3.62
N THR A 367 -16.65 8.85 2.78
CA THR A 367 -16.08 8.03 1.72
C THR A 367 -14.57 8.24 1.68
N PHE A 368 -13.86 7.23 1.21
CA PHE A 368 -12.45 7.33 0.88
C PHE A 368 -12.29 7.30 -0.64
N ASP A 369 -11.91 8.46 -1.18
CA ASP A 369 -11.63 8.61 -2.59
C ASP A 369 -10.24 8.05 -2.90
N TYR A 370 -10.11 7.34 -4.01
CA TYR A 370 -8.84 6.82 -4.53
C TYR A 370 -8.90 6.73 -6.05
N PHE A 371 -7.76 6.63 -6.71
CA PHE A 371 -7.66 6.57 -8.16
C PHE A 371 -7.04 5.26 -8.63
N ILE A 372 -7.45 4.82 -9.82
CA ILE A 372 -6.89 3.65 -10.50
C ILE A 372 -6.69 3.93 -11.99
N SER A 373 -5.61 3.36 -12.55
CA SER A 373 -5.44 3.16 -13.99
C SER A 373 -5.01 1.73 -14.28
N ASN A 374 -5.61 1.12 -15.29
CA ASN A 374 -5.29 -0.21 -15.82
C ASN A 374 -5.71 -0.32 -17.31
N PRO A 375 -5.44 -1.43 -18.02
CA PRO A 375 -5.79 -1.55 -19.44
C PRO A 375 -7.28 -1.47 -19.74
N ILE A 376 -8.14 -1.82 -18.78
CA ILE A 376 -9.60 -1.79 -18.94
C ILE A 376 -10.10 -0.34 -18.93
N LEU A 377 -9.57 0.48 -18.02
CA LEU A 377 -9.97 1.87 -17.83
C LEU A 377 -9.23 2.83 -18.77
N ASN A 378 -7.97 2.51 -19.09
CA ASN A 378 -7.04 3.22 -19.97
C ASN A 378 -6.81 4.71 -19.65
N LYS A 379 -7.29 5.19 -18.50
CA LYS A 379 -7.08 6.54 -17.96
C LYS A 379 -7.26 6.53 -16.45
N PRO A 380 -6.71 7.52 -15.73
CA PRO A 380 -7.00 7.71 -14.32
C PRO A 380 -8.51 7.82 -14.10
N THR A 381 -9.03 6.93 -13.27
CA THR A 381 -10.45 6.83 -12.98
C THR A 381 -10.67 6.90 -11.47
N PRO A 382 -11.52 7.83 -11.00
CA PRO A 382 -11.84 7.94 -9.58
C PRO A 382 -12.67 6.75 -9.11
N GLN A 383 -12.41 6.33 -7.88
CA GLN A 383 -13.14 5.31 -7.14
C GLN A 383 -13.47 5.84 -5.75
N LYS A 384 -14.51 5.26 -5.14
CA LYS A 384 -14.94 5.61 -3.78
C LYS A 384 -15.18 4.35 -2.97
N ALA A 385 -14.48 4.22 -1.85
CA ALA A 385 -14.76 3.19 -0.85
C ALA A 385 -15.67 3.75 0.25
N LYS A 386 -16.62 2.92 0.69
CA LYS A 386 -17.49 3.26 1.83
C LYS A 386 -16.74 2.96 3.14
N CYS A 387 -16.79 3.90 4.09
CA CYS A 387 -16.14 3.71 5.37
C CYS A 387 -16.99 2.88 6.35
N ILE A 388 -16.32 2.17 7.26
CA ILE A 388 -16.96 1.28 8.24
C ILE A 388 -17.50 2.02 9.48
N GLY A 389 -16.95 3.18 9.80
CA GLY A 389 -17.36 4.01 10.94
C GLY A 389 -18.49 4.97 10.61
N LYS A 390 -19.39 5.24 11.56
CA LYS A 390 -20.39 6.30 11.43
C LYS A 390 -19.72 7.66 11.67
N LEU A 391 -19.98 8.64 10.81
CA LEU A 391 -19.72 10.05 11.12
C LEU A 391 -20.48 10.41 12.40
N LYS A 392 -19.77 10.65 13.50
CA LYS A 392 -20.31 11.44 14.61
C LYS A 392 -19.97 12.90 14.33
N TYR A 393 -20.80 13.57 13.55
CA TYR A 393 -20.91 15.02 13.68
C TYR A 393 -21.66 15.29 14.98
N GLN A 394 -21.04 15.98 15.93
CA GLN A 394 -21.75 16.56 17.07
C GLN A 394 -21.64 18.08 16.94
N ASP A 395 -22.81 18.68 16.97
CA ASP A 395 -23.16 20.01 16.45
C ASP A 395 -22.42 21.19 17.08
N ASP A 396 -22.31 22.24 16.26
CA ASP A 396 -22.26 23.62 16.70
C ASP A 396 -23.42 23.92 17.68
N ASP A 397 -23.12 24.12 18.95
CA ASP A 397 -23.98 24.87 19.88
C ASP A 397 -23.12 25.92 20.60
N TYR A 398 -22.82 27.01 19.88
CA TYR A 398 -22.60 28.29 20.54
C TYR A 398 -23.98 28.81 20.97
N GLU A 399 -24.32 28.56 22.24
CA GLU A 399 -25.45 29.19 22.91
C GLU A 399 -25.35 30.73 22.77
N MET A 400 -26.20 31.29 21.91
CA MET A 400 -26.53 32.70 21.94
C MET A 400 -27.43 32.95 23.16
N ASN A 401 -26.89 33.70 24.11
CA ASN A 401 -27.56 34.23 25.30
C ASN A 401 -29.04 34.58 25.07
N GLN A 402 -29.91 33.97 25.88
CA GLN A 402 -31.29 34.42 26.05
C GLN A 402 -31.39 35.51 27.12
N VAL A 403 -31.97 36.65 26.68
CA VAL A 403 -33.01 37.45 27.36
C VAL A 403 -32.62 38.28 28.58
N VAL A 404 -32.81 39.60 28.48
CA VAL A 404 -33.84 40.33 29.28
C VAL A 404 -34.36 41.52 28.45
N MET A 405 -35.66 41.51 28.12
CA MET A 405 -36.43 42.73 27.87
C MET A 405 -36.93 43.26 29.23
N VAL A 406 -36.71 44.55 29.49
CA VAL A 406 -37.50 45.38 30.42
C VAL A 406 -38.01 46.57 29.64
#